data_AF-A0A3M1QY18-F1
#
_entry.id   AF-A0A3M1QY18-F1
#
_cell.length_a   1.000
_cell.length_b   1.000
_cell.length_c   1.000
_cell.angle_alpha   90.00
_cell.angle_beta   90.00
_cell.angle_gamma   90.00
#
_symmetry.space_group_name_H-M   'P 1'
#
loop_
_entity.id
_entity.type
_entity.pdbx_description
1 polymer ?
#
loop_
_entity_poly.entity_id
_entity_poly.type
_entity_poly.pdbx_seq_one_letter_code
_entity_poly.pdbx_strand_id
1 'polypeptide(L)'
;MRLERIAIIGAGGMGCSLAAITAPHVPTVLVVRRPERAERIRRGGIRVEGALEAEGRPEVVPHIDHLAAIHPIDLVFIATKTTAIPEVCRALRPHLRELPHLVSYQNGIEPGRTLLRTLGTPRVLRMVLHYGALLREDG
;
A
#
# COMPACT_ATOMS: atom_id res chain seq x y z
N MET A 1 0.49 -19.31 -10.85
CA MET A 1 1.42 -18.46 -10.07
C MET A 1 0.70 -18.07 -8.79
N ARG A 2 1.27 -18.32 -7.61
CA ARG A 2 0.70 -17.92 -6.31
C ARG A 2 1.53 -16.75 -5.78
N LEU A 3 0.87 -15.68 -5.32
CA LEU A 3 1.55 -14.58 -4.65
C LEU A 3 1.98 -15.04 -3.26
N GLU A 4 3.23 -14.80 -2.89
CA GLU A 4 3.79 -15.07 -1.57
C GLU A 4 3.58 -13.91 -0.61
N ARG A 5 3.66 -12.66 -1.10
CA ARG A 5 3.43 -11.46 -0.28
C ARG A 5 3.19 -10.21 -1.11
N ILE A 6 2.38 -9.31 -0.57
CA ILE A 6 2.24 -7.95 -1.09
C ILE A 6 2.62 -6.91 -0.03
N ALA A 7 2.99 -5.72 -0.48
CA ALA A 7 3.16 -4.55 0.36
C ALA A 7 2.22 -3.42 -0.07
N ILE A 8 1.75 -2.65 0.89
CA ILE A 8 0.84 -1.51 0.67
C ILE A 8 1.45 -0.30 1.35
N ILE A 9 1.75 0.74 0.58
CA ILE A 9 2.29 2.01 1.07
C ILE A 9 1.14 2.98 1.26
N GLY A 10 0.85 3.29 2.54
CA GLY A 10 -0.13 4.29 2.93
C GLY A 10 -1.40 3.71 3.53
N ALA A 11 -1.57 3.88 4.84
CA ALA A 11 -2.78 3.49 5.57
C ALA A 11 -3.85 4.59 5.58
N GLY A 12 -4.25 5.03 4.38
CA GLY A 12 -5.48 5.81 4.14
C GLY A 12 -6.69 4.90 3.96
N GLY A 13 -7.88 5.45 3.65
CA GLY A 13 -9.09 4.62 3.42
C GLY A 13 -8.89 3.56 2.34
N MET A 14 -8.28 3.95 1.21
CA MET A 14 -7.96 3.03 0.12
C MET A 14 -6.93 1.96 0.52
N GLY A 15 -5.82 2.35 1.15
CA GLY A 15 -4.80 1.36 1.54
C GLY A 15 -5.24 0.43 2.67
N CYS A 16 -6.00 0.94 3.65
CA CYS A 16 -6.60 0.12 4.69
C CYS A 16 -7.64 -0.85 4.11
N SER A 17 -8.50 -0.39 3.19
CA SER A 17 -9.47 -1.29 2.56
C SER A 17 -8.79 -2.40 1.75
N LEU A 18 -7.77 -2.07 0.96
CA LEU A 18 -6.99 -3.08 0.25
C LEU A 18 -6.33 -4.06 1.21
N ALA A 19 -5.74 -3.58 2.31
CA ALA A 19 -5.11 -4.43 3.31
C ALA A 19 -6.11 -5.37 4.00
N ALA A 20 -7.31 -4.87 4.35
CA ALA A 20 -8.38 -5.67 4.94
C ALA A 20 -8.86 -6.78 4.00
N ILE A 21 -8.99 -6.47 2.71
CA ILE A 21 -9.43 -7.43 1.67
C ILE A 21 -8.36 -8.48 1.39
N THR A 22 -7.09 -8.10 1.39
CA THR A 22 -6.00 -8.98 0.90
C THR A 22 -5.33 -9.81 2.00
N ALA A 23 -5.17 -9.26 3.22
CA ALA A 23 -4.47 -9.93 4.31
C ALA A 23 -5.03 -11.33 4.70
N PRO A 24 -6.34 -11.62 4.55
CA PRO A 24 -6.86 -12.97 4.77
C PRO A 24 -6.39 -14.02 3.75
N HIS A 25 -5.91 -13.59 2.58
CA HIS A 25 -5.64 -14.46 1.44
C HIS A 25 -4.16 -14.51 1.05
N VAL A 26 -3.43 -13.43 1.29
CA VAL A 26 -2.00 -13.30 0.98
C VAL A 26 -1.33 -12.54 2.13
N PRO A 27 -0.13 -12.94 2.58
CA PRO A 27 0.67 -12.13 3.50
C PRO A 27 0.77 -10.67 3.02
N THR A 28 0.36 -9.75 3.86
CA THR A 28 0.29 -8.32 3.51
C THR A 28 1.09 -7.50 4.51
N VAL A 29 2.00 -6.68 4.01
CA VAL A 29 2.73 -5.67 4.79
C VAL A 29 2.10 -4.31 4.51
N LEU A 30 1.77 -3.56 5.55
CA LEU A 30 1.21 -2.22 5.46
C LEU A 30 2.19 -1.19 6.04
N VAL A 31 2.57 -0.22 5.23
CA VAL A 31 3.41 0.90 5.67
C VAL A 31 2.54 1.98 6.29
N VAL A 32 2.69 2.18 7.60
CA VAL A 32 1.89 3.10 8.43
C VAL A 32 2.79 4.15 9.07
N ARG A 33 2.87 5.34 8.47
CA ARG A 33 3.71 6.44 8.97
C ARG A 33 3.27 7.00 10.34
N ARG A 34 1.98 6.89 10.67
CA ARG A 34 1.39 7.47 11.89
C ARG A 34 1.42 6.46 13.04
N PRO A 35 2.22 6.67 14.10
CA PRO A 35 2.39 5.68 15.18
C PRO A 35 1.08 5.29 15.85
N GLU A 36 0.20 6.25 16.12
CA GLU A 36 -1.10 5.99 16.76
C GLU A 36 -1.98 5.07 15.91
N ARG A 37 -1.93 5.21 14.58
CA ARG A 37 -2.65 4.34 13.66
C ARG A 37 -1.99 2.97 13.56
N ALA A 38 -0.66 2.92 13.51
CA ALA A 38 0.09 1.66 13.47
C ALA A 38 -0.28 0.79 14.68
N GLU A 39 -0.33 1.40 15.87
CA GLU A 39 -0.72 0.72 17.09
C GLU A 39 -2.18 0.24 17.10
N ARG A 40 -3.12 1.05 16.60
CA ARG A 40 -4.51 0.60 16.46
C ARG A 40 -4.62 -0.61 15.53
N ILE A 41 -3.95 -0.59 14.38
CA ILE A 41 -3.98 -1.68 13.40
C ILE A 41 -3.31 -2.94 13.98
N ARG A 42 -2.19 -2.81 14.70
CA ARG A 42 -1.53 -3.97 15.35
C ARG A 42 -2.44 -4.66 16.36
N ARG A 43 -3.18 -3.89 17.17
CA ARG A 43 -4.09 -4.45 18.19
C ARG A 43 -5.36 -5.01 17.59
N GLY A 44 -6.01 -4.23 16.74
CA GLY A 44 -7.38 -4.48 16.29
C GLY A 44 -7.52 -5.07 14.89
N GLY A 45 -6.46 -5.06 14.08
CA GLY A 45 -6.58 -5.29 12.64
C GLY A 45 -7.24 -4.11 11.92
N ILE A 46 -7.80 -4.38 10.74
CA ILE A 46 -8.53 -3.42 9.91
C ILE A 46 -9.86 -4.07 9.53
N ARG A 47 -10.95 -3.33 9.68
CA ARG A 47 -12.29 -3.76 9.26
C ARG A 47 -12.84 -2.80 8.20
N VAL A 48 -13.49 -3.38 7.20
CA VAL A 48 -14.22 -2.69 6.13
C VAL A 48 -15.67 -3.12 6.19
N GLU A 49 -16.57 -2.16 6.07
CA GLU A 49 -18.03 -2.34 6.09
C GLU A 49 -18.65 -1.55 4.92
N GLY A 50 -19.84 -1.95 4.47
CA GLY A 50 -20.61 -1.26 3.43
C GLY A 50 -20.90 -2.17 2.24
N ALA A 51 -20.54 -1.74 1.03
CA ALA A 51 -20.75 -2.54 -0.19
C ALA A 51 -19.93 -3.85 -0.22
N LEU A 52 -18.90 -3.94 0.63
CA LEU A 52 -18.10 -5.13 0.88
C LEU A 52 -17.79 -5.19 2.37
N GLU A 53 -17.77 -6.40 2.92
CA GLU A 53 -17.32 -6.67 4.29
C GLU A 53 -16.01 -7.45 4.26
N ALA A 54 -15.01 -6.97 4.99
CA ALA A 54 -13.71 -7.63 5.11
C ALA A 54 -13.02 -7.27 6.44
N GLU A 55 -12.26 -8.20 6.99
CA GLU A 55 -11.36 -7.97 8.12
C GLU A 55 -9.97 -8.51 7.77
N GLY A 56 -8.92 -7.75 8.02
CA GLY A 56 -7.55 -8.18 7.78
C GLY A 56 -6.58 -7.70 8.84
N ARG A 57 -5.54 -8.51 9.10
CA ARG A 57 -4.48 -8.25 10.07
C ARG A 57 -3.12 -8.21 9.37
N PRO A 58 -2.78 -7.10 8.68
CA PRO A 58 -1.50 -6.99 7.99
C PRO A 58 -0.35 -6.86 9.00
N GLU A 59 0.85 -7.25 8.58
CA GLU A 59 2.09 -6.85 9.25
C GLU A 59 2.28 -5.33 9.09
N VAL A 60 2.64 -4.62 10.16
CA VAL A 60 2.72 -3.15 10.16
C VAL A 60 4.15 -2.67 10.33
N VAL A 61 4.66 -1.95 9.33
CA VAL A 61 5.98 -1.30 9.34
C VAL A 61 5.84 0.23 9.29
N PRO A 62 6.73 1.00 9.94
CA PRO A 62 6.57 2.45 10.03
C PRO A 62 7.07 3.21 8.79
N HIS A 63 8.01 2.62 8.04
CA HIS A 63 8.72 3.28 6.94
C HIS A 63 8.87 2.37 5.73
N ILE A 64 8.92 2.99 4.54
CA ILE A 64 9.09 2.32 3.25
C ILE A 64 10.41 1.54 3.20
N ASP A 65 11.47 2.06 3.85
CA ASP A 65 12.81 1.42 3.86
C ASP A 65 12.80 0.00 4.46
N HIS A 66 11.84 -0.32 5.33
CA HIS A 66 11.70 -1.67 5.88
C HIS A 66 11.31 -2.71 4.83
N LEU A 67 10.68 -2.30 3.72
CA LEU A 67 10.27 -3.23 2.67
C LEU A 67 11.47 -3.91 2.01
N ALA A 68 12.64 -3.26 1.99
CA ALA A 68 13.86 -3.83 1.41
C ALA A 68 14.43 -5.00 2.23
N ALA A 69 14.04 -5.15 3.50
CA ALA A 69 14.45 -6.27 4.35
C ALA A 69 13.42 -7.41 4.38
N ILE A 70 12.26 -7.22 3.73
CA ILE A 70 11.17 -8.19 3.72
C ILE A 70 11.14 -8.88 2.37
N HIS A 71 11.41 -10.18 2.36
CA HIS A 71 11.41 -10.99 1.14
C HIS A 71 10.67 -12.32 1.33
N PRO A 72 10.03 -12.83 0.26
CA PRO A 72 9.75 -12.13 -1.01
C PRO A 72 8.64 -11.07 -0.84
N ILE A 73 8.58 -10.10 -1.77
CA ILE A 73 7.42 -9.24 -2.04
C ILE A 73 7.17 -9.32 -3.54
N ASP A 74 5.95 -9.61 -3.96
CA ASP A 74 5.57 -9.77 -5.37
C ASP A 74 5.02 -8.48 -5.98
N LEU A 75 4.33 -7.67 -5.17
CA LEU A 75 3.71 -6.40 -5.59
C LEU A 75 3.78 -5.37 -4.46
N VAL A 76 4.03 -4.11 -4.84
CA VAL A 76 3.95 -2.97 -3.92
C VAL A 76 2.88 -2.00 -4.40
N PHE A 77 1.79 -1.88 -3.67
CA PHE A 77 0.72 -0.92 -3.95
C PHE A 77 1.04 0.44 -3.33
N ILE A 78 1.00 1.50 -4.12
CA ILE A 78 1.17 2.87 -3.65
C ILE A 78 -0.21 3.48 -3.46
N ALA A 79 -0.73 3.43 -2.23
CA ALA A 79 -2.08 3.86 -1.85
C ALA A 79 -2.10 5.19 -1.07
N THR A 80 -1.04 5.99 -1.21
CA THR A 80 -0.95 7.33 -0.62
C THR A 80 -1.76 8.35 -1.42
N LYS A 81 -2.09 9.49 -0.78
CA LYS A 81 -2.53 10.68 -1.52
C LYS A 81 -1.50 11.05 -2.59
N THR A 82 -1.98 11.59 -3.72
CA THR A 82 -1.13 11.98 -4.86
C THR A 82 -0.09 13.04 -4.47
N THR A 83 -0.42 13.91 -3.52
CA THR A 83 0.50 14.91 -2.95
C THR A 83 1.73 14.31 -2.26
N ALA A 84 1.67 13.05 -1.83
CA ALA A 84 2.79 12.36 -1.18
C ALA A 84 3.67 11.59 -2.18
N ILE A 85 3.34 11.54 -3.48
CA ILE A 85 4.12 10.82 -4.48
C ILE A 85 5.60 11.24 -4.51
N PRO A 86 5.97 12.53 -4.45
CA PRO A 86 7.39 12.92 -4.42
C PRO A 86 8.16 12.33 -3.24
N GLU A 87 7.55 12.30 -2.05
CA GLU A 87 8.14 11.72 -0.84
C GLU A 87 8.30 10.20 -0.98
N VAL A 88 7.24 9.52 -1.44
CA VAL A 88 7.25 8.06 -1.69
C VAL A 88 8.33 7.70 -2.71
N CYS A 89 8.43 8.43 -3.81
CA CYS A 89 9.46 8.21 -4.81
C CYS A 89 10.87 8.33 -4.22
N ARG A 90 11.12 9.36 -3.41
CA ARG A 90 12.41 9.56 -2.75
C ARG A 90 12.77 8.39 -1.84
N ALA A 91 11.82 7.86 -1.08
CA ALA A 91 12.03 6.72 -0.19
C ALA A 91 12.20 5.38 -0.95
N LEU A 92 11.53 5.21 -2.08
CA LEU A 92 11.65 3.98 -2.89
C LEU A 92 12.96 3.91 -3.69
N ARG A 93 13.50 5.06 -4.12
CA ARG A 93 14.67 5.13 -5.01
C ARG A 93 15.86 4.25 -4.58
N PRO A 94 16.30 4.24 -3.31
CA PRO A 94 17.45 3.44 -2.89
C PRO A 94 17.21 1.93 -3.00
N HIS A 95 15.95 1.50 -2.97
CA HIS A 95 15.53 0.10 -2.86
C HIS A 95 14.88 -0.44 -4.15
N LEU A 96 14.98 0.28 -5.26
CA LEU A 96 14.27 -0.10 -6.49
C LEU A 96 14.72 -1.46 -7.03
N ARG A 97 15.95 -1.90 -6.80
CA ARG A 97 16.44 -3.18 -7.34
C ARG A 97 15.81 -4.36 -6.60
N GLU A 98 15.58 -4.20 -5.31
CA GLU A 98 15.05 -5.17 -4.36
C GLU A 98 13.52 -5.28 -4.44
N LEU A 99 12.86 -4.23 -4.93
CA LEU A 99 11.41 -4.17 -5.03
C LEU A 99 10.88 -4.72 -6.37
N PRO A 100 9.69 -5.35 -6.35
CA PRO A 100 9.06 -5.94 -7.53
C PRO A 100 8.30 -4.86 -8.34
N HIS A 101 7.19 -5.24 -8.98
CA HIS A 101 6.32 -4.29 -9.64
C HIS A 101 5.62 -3.37 -8.63
N LEU A 102 5.56 -2.08 -8.98
CA LEU A 102 4.90 -1.04 -8.21
C LEU A 102 3.55 -0.74 -8.85
N VAL A 103 2.47 -0.77 -8.07
CA VAL A 103 1.11 -0.49 -8.56
C VAL A 103 0.67 0.88 -8.06
N SER A 104 0.40 1.79 -8.99
CA SER A 104 -0.22 3.08 -8.67
C SER A 104 -1.68 2.85 -8.26
N TYR A 105 -1.94 2.87 -6.95
CA TYR A 105 -3.23 2.61 -6.34
C TYR A 105 -3.95 3.93 -6.01
N GLN A 106 -4.05 4.80 -7.02
CA GLN A 106 -4.73 6.09 -6.93
C GLN A 106 -5.72 6.25 -8.08
N ASN A 107 -6.75 7.07 -7.85
CA ASN A 107 -7.64 7.51 -8.92
C ASN A 107 -6.92 8.41 -9.92
N GLY A 108 -7.32 8.32 -11.18
CA GLY A 108 -6.80 9.15 -12.28
C GLY A 108 -5.63 8.52 -13.03
N ILE A 109 -5.21 9.19 -14.11
CA ILE A 109 -4.16 8.70 -15.01
C ILE A 109 -2.77 9.18 -14.57
N GLU A 110 -2.69 10.41 -14.09
CA GLU A 110 -1.44 11.12 -13.83
C GLU A 110 -0.57 10.53 -12.69
N PRO A 111 -1.11 9.95 -11.60
CA PRO A 111 -0.30 9.38 -10.53
C PRO A 111 0.68 8.31 -11.03
N GLY A 112 0.19 7.36 -11.84
CA GLY A 112 1.02 6.29 -12.42
C GLY A 112 2.08 6.83 -13.37
N ARG A 113 1.75 7.84 -14.20
CA ARG A 113 2.72 8.50 -15.09
C ARG A 113 3.79 9.25 -14.30
N THR A 114 3.40 9.92 -13.22
CA THR A 114 4.33 10.61 -12.32
C THR A 114 5.28 9.62 -11.68
N LEU A 115 4.77 8.51 -11.12
CA LEU A 115 5.58 7.44 -10.54
C LEU A 115 6.58 6.88 -11.55
N LEU A 116 6.12 6.54 -12.76
CA LEU A 116 6.95 6.02 -13.85
C LEU A 116 8.09 6.98 -14.20
N ARG A 117 7.77 8.26 -14.44
CA ARG A 117 8.75 9.29 -14.82
C ARG A 117 9.72 9.61 -13.70
N THR A 118 9.22 9.72 -12.47
CA THR A 118 10.06 10.06 -11.32
C THR A 118 11.00 8.89 -10.99
N LEU A 119 10.50 7.67 -10.86
CA LEU A 119 11.32 6.51 -10.49
C LEU A 119 12.22 6.02 -11.62
N GLY A 120 11.89 6.30 -12.89
CA GLY A 120 12.69 5.91 -14.03
C GLY A 120 12.73 4.40 -14.24
N THR A 121 11.67 3.68 -13.88
CA THR A 121 11.60 2.22 -14.00
C THR A 121 10.34 1.80 -14.76
N PRO A 122 10.41 0.82 -15.69
CA PRO A 122 9.23 0.34 -16.43
C PRO A 122 8.30 -0.53 -15.57
N ARG A 123 8.71 -0.87 -14.33
CA ARG A 123 7.97 -1.75 -13.42
C ARG A 123 6.79 -1.06 -12.70
N VAL A 124 6.37 0.11 -13.17
CA VAL A 124 5.19 0.81 -12.64
C VAL A 124 3.95 0.40 -13.43
N LEU A 125 3.04 -0.28 -12.75
CA LEU A 125 1.72 -0.64 -13.25
C LEU A 125 0.70 0.42 -12.83
N ARG A 126 -0.22 0.73 -13.74
CA ARG A 126 -1.39 1.57 -13.45
C ARG A 126 -2.61 0.68 -13.30
N MET A 127 -3.52 1.07 -12.42
CA MET A 127 -4.83 0.43 -12.30
C MET A 127 -5.97 1.46 -12.34
N VAL A 128 -7.20 0.97 -12.36
CA VAL A 128 -8.43 1.77 -12.26
C VAL A 128 -9.24 1.25 -11.08
N LEU A 129 -9.58 2.13 -10.15
CA LEU A 129 -10.39 1.80 -8.98
C LEU A 129 -11.87 1.95 -9.32
N HIS A 130 -12.66 0.94 -8.99
CA HIS A 130 -14.11 0.93 -9.15
C HIS A 130 -14.87 1.06 -7.83
N TYR A 131 -14.15 1.34 -6.73
CA TYR A 131 -14.74 1.57 -5.42
C TYR A 131 -13.99 2.68 -4.68
N GLY A 132 -14.66 3.27 -3.68
CA GLY A 132 -14.09 4.24 -2.77
C GLY A 132 -14.15 3.75 -1.34
N ALA A 133 -13.19 4.18 -0.52
CA ALA A 133 -13.16 3.90 0.91
C ALA A 133 -12.78 5.16 1.69
N LEU A 134 -13.47 5.38 2.79
CA LEU A 134 -13.25 6.49 3.72
C LEU A 134 -12.80 5.91 5.07
N LEU A 135 -11.88 6.59 5.74
CA LEU A 135 -11.53 6.24 7.12
C LEU A 135 -12.59 6.83 8.06
N ARG A 136 -13.05 6.03 9.01
CA ARG A 136 -13.85 6.52 10.13
C ARG A 136 -12.92 7.20 11.14
N GLU A 137 -13.46 8.08 11.97
CA GLU A 137 -12.67 8.83 12.96
C GLU A 137 -11.94 7.89 13.94
N ASP A 138 -12.56 6.76 14.26
CA ASP A 138 -12.05 5.75 15.19
C ASP A 138 -10.86 4.94 14.63
N GLY A 139 -10.60 5.05 13.31
CA GLY A 139 -9.54 4.33 12.62
C GLY A 139 -10.09 3.28 11.65
#